data_AF-A0A8H7LYZ9-F1
#
_entry.id   AF-A0A8H7LYZ9-F1
#
_cell.length_a   1.000
_cell.length_b   1.000
_cell.length_c   1.000
_cell.angle_alpha   90.00
_cell.angle_beta   90.00
_cell.angle_gamma   90.00
#
_symmetry.space_group_name_H-M   'P 1'
#
loop_
_entity.id
_entity.type
_entity.pdbx_description
1 polymer ?
#
loop_
_entity_poly.entity_id
_entity_poly.type
_entity_poly.pdbx_seq_one_letter_code
_entity_poly.pdbx_strand_id
1 'polypeptide(L)'
;MAASNHVWTEPAPGVAPKPRTYTPEQQAMIDELREYAKSIMLPESDPYYEHERHWLLDDPECCGRYMRAAKWKLEDGKKRIQGTLTWRREYKPDLIPPEEVRIESETGKIILNGFDIDGRPILYMRPGRENTETSPRQIRHLIFCLERAIDFMPPHQDSMMIIVDYKSTTLKTNPSIGVARKVLGVLQQHYVERLGRAIVVNLPGILNFFYKGISPFLDPVTRDKMRFNPNLLELVPASQLDAGIGGEFNYEFEPKSYWDQVVSYCKLNADGSHRRDIVPQAKADPKRSEETEGNTQSVTDDATYNTPALSPSASSRASTMVDETPAITEKSGPVNVTNESTQTTLVS
;
A
#
# COMPACT_ATOMS: atom_id res chain seq x y z
N MET A 1 -3.66 30.06 11.46
CA MET A 1 -3.17 28.82 12.10
C MET A 1 -1.67 28.95 12.30
N ALA A 2 -1.15 28.65 13.49
CA ALA A 2 0.29 28.62 13.69
C ALA A 2 0.93 27.55 12.79
N ALA A 3 2.13 27.82 12.26
CA ALA A 3 2.89 26.81 11.53
C ALA A 3 3.31 25.68 12.48
N SER A 4 3.36 24.45 11.97
CA SER A 4 3.79 23.28 12.74
C SER A 4 4.66 22.39 11.87
N ASN A 5 5.72 21.83 12.45
CA ASN A 5 6.56 20.81 11.82
C ASN A 5 6.21 19.39 12.30
N HIS A 6 5.08 19.21 12.97
CA HIS A 6 4.63 17.92 13.48
C HIS A 6 4.27 16.98 12.32
N VAL A 7 4.68 15.72 12.43
CA VAL A 7 4.26 14.64 11.54
C VAL A 7 3.08 13.92 12.19
N TRP A 8 1.91 13.96 11.56
CA TRP A 8 0.77 13.18 12.01
C TRP A 8 1.01 11.70 11.78
N THR A 9 0.97 10.93 12.86
CA THR A 9 1.19 9.48 12.87
C THR A 9 -0.08 8.68 13.16
N GLU A 10 -1.20 9.36 13.39
CA GLU A 10 -2.50 8.74 13.66
C GLU A 10 -3.62 9.39 12.81
N PRO A 11 -4.65 8.61 12.43
CA PRO A 11 -5.83 9.15 11.76
C PRO A 11 -6.57 10.20 12.58
N ALA A 12 -7.43 10.98 11.91
CA ALA A 12 -8.33 11.90 12.61
C ALA A 12 -9.28 11.12 13.56
N PRO A 13 -9.69 11.71 14.70
CA PRO A 13 -10.64 11.08 15.61
C PRO A 13 -11.90 10.59 14.89
N GLY A 14 -12.28 9.34 15.15
CA GLY A 14 -13.43 8.68 14.50
C GLY A 14 -13.13 7.97 13.18
N VAL A 15 -11.93 8.14 12.61
CA VAL A 15 -11.48 7.36 11.45
C VAL A 15 -10.88 6.04 11.95
N ALA A 16 -11.62 4.95 11.77
CA ALA A 16 -11.20 3.60 12.15
C ALA A 16 -11.38 2.64 10.95
N PRO A 17 -10.28 2.16 10.35
CA PRO A 17 -10.36 1.13 9.32
C PRO A 17 -11.04 -0.12 9.86
N LYS A 18 -11.89 -0.73 9.04
CA LYS A 18 -12.60 -1.97 9.41
C LYS A 18 -11.80 -3.19 8.96
N PRO A 19 -11.81 -4.28 9.74
CA PRO A 19 -11.27 -5.56 9.30
C PRO A 19 -11.88 -5.97 7.95
N ARG A 20 -11.05 -6.50 7.06
CA ARG A 20 -11.52 -7.07 5.82
C ARG A 20 -12.15 -8.44 6.09
N THR A 21 -13.22 -8.75 5.39
CA THR A 21 -13.93 -10.03 5.49
C THR A 21 -13.77 -10.82 4.21
N TYR A 22 -13.62 -12.14 4.34
CA TYR A 22 -13.48 -13.08 3.23
C TYR A 22 -14.58 -14.13 3.29
N THR A 23 -15.02 -14.63 2.14
CA THR A 23 -15.87 -15.84 2.11
C THR A 23 -15.06 -17.05 2.60
N PRO A 24 -15.71 -18.15 3.03
CA PRO A 24 -14.99 -19.36 3.42
C PRO A 24 -14.03 -19.88 2.33
N GLU A 25 -14.43 -19.79 1.07
CA GLU A 25 -13.61 -20.22 -0.07
C GLU A 25 -12.39 -19.31 -0.26
N GLN A 26 -12.59 -18.00 -0.14
CA GLN A 26 -11.49 -17.03 -0.20
C GLN A 26 -10.51 -17.22 0.96
N GLN A 27 -11.02 -17.47 2.17
CA GLN A 27 -10.20 -17.74 3.34
C GLN A 27 -9.38 -19.02 3.15
N ALA A 28 -9.99 -20.09 2.64
CA ALA A 28 -9.28 -21.33 2.33
C ALA A 28 -8.14 -21.12 1.32
N MET A 29 -8.34 -20.31 0.27
CA MET A 29 -7.27 -19.98 -0.67
C MET A 29 -6.15 -19.13 -0.04
N ILE A 30 -6.49 -18.21 0.86
CA ILE A 30 -5.50 -17.42 1.61
C ILE A 30 -4.66 -18.33 2.50
N ASP A 31 -5.30 -19.27 3.17
CA ASP A 31 -4.62 -20.22 4.07
C ASP A 31 -3.73 -21.17 3.27
N GLU A 32 -4.19 -21.69 2.12
CA GLU A 32 -3.38 -22.51 1.23
C GLU A 32 -2.16 -21.74 0.67
N LEU A 33 -2.35 -20.47 0.28
CA LEU A 33 -1.23 -19.62 -0.14
C LEU A 33 -0.24 -19.39 1.01
N ARG A 34 -0.73 -19.25 2.25
CA ARG A 34 0.11 -19.05 3.43
C ARG A 34 0.95 -20.30 3.73
N GLU A 35 0.37 -21.49 3.65
CA GLU A 35 1.10 -22.75 3.83
C GLU A 35 2.14 -22.96 2.73
N TYR A 36 1.80 -22.66 1.48
CA TYR A 36 2.78 -22.65 0.39
C TYR A 36 3.92 -21.66 0.66
N ALA A 37 3.60 -20.43 1.05
CA ALA A 37 4.62 -19.39 1.29
C ALA A 37 5.56 -19.79 2.44
N LYS A 38 5.04 -20.39 3.53
CA LYS A 38 5.83 -20.98 4.61
C LYS A 38 6.78 -22.06 4.11
N SER A 39 6.33 -22.93 3.22
CA SER A 39 7.15 -24.03 2.67
C SER A 39 8.38 -23.57 1.86
N ILE A 40 8.36 -22.33 1.36
CA ILE A 40 9.45 -21.75 0.56
C ILE A 40 10.22 -20.67 1.31
N MET A 41 9.96 -20.49 2.61
CA MET A 41 10.69 -19.56 3.45
C MET A 41 12.16 -19.94 3.58
N LEU A 42 13.00 -18.96 3.91
CA LEU A 42 14.36 -19.20 4.34
C LEU A 42 14.40 -20.12 5.58
N PRO A 43 15.48 -20.89 5.79
CA PRO A 43 15.69 -21.61 7.04
C PRO A 43 15.98 -20.63 8.19
N GLU A 44 15.64 -21.00 9.43
CA GLU A 44 15.88 -20.18 10.64
C GLU A 44 17.35 -19.75 10.82
N SER A 45 18.28 -20.52 10.27
CA SER A 45 19.72 -20.20 10.30
C SER A 45 20.12 -19.05 9.37
N ASP A 46 19.27 -18.65 8.43
CA ASP A 46 19.56 -17.55 7.51
C ASP A 46 19.44 -16.19 8.23
N PRO A 47 20.42 -15.28 8.11
CA PRO A 47 20.37 -13.97 8.76
C PRO A 47 19.14 -13.11 8.40
N TYR A 48 18.53 -13.33 7.22
CA TYR A 48 17.35 -12.61 6.77
C TYR A 48 16.03 -13.31 7.13
N TYR A 49 16.08 -14.49 7.77
CA TYR A 49 14.89 -15.25 8.13
C TYR A 49 13.87 -14.44 8.94
N GLU A 50 14.30 -13.76 10.00
CA GLU A 50 13.38 -13.03 10.88
C GLU A 50 12.64 -11.89 10.16
N HIS A 51 13.30 -11.27 9.18
CA HIS A 51 12.73 -10.20 8.36
C HIS A 51 11.66 -10.75 7.40
N GLU A 52 11.97 -11.86 6.76
CA GLU A 52 11.03 -12.57 5.90
C GLU A 52 9.81 -13.11 6.68
N ARG A 53 10.07 -13.73 7.85
CA ARG A 53 9.06 -14.22 8.78
C ARG A 53 8.13 -13.09 9.22
N HIS A 54 8.69 -11.96 9.63
CA HIS A 54 7.91 -10.79 10.04
C HIS A 54 6.99 -10.31 8.90
N TRP A 55 7.54 -10.12 7.70
CA TRP A 55 6.77 -9.64 6.55
C TRP A 55 5.64 -10.60 6.14
N LEU A 56 5.87 -11.91 6.22
CA LEU A 56 4.90 -12.92 5.77
C LEU A 56 3.86 -13.27 6.84
N LEU A 57 4.29 -13.42 8.10
CA LEU A 57 3.49 -14.05 9.15
C LEU A 57 2.91 -13.05 10.17
N ASP A 58 3.56 -11.91 10.39
CA ASP A 58 3.06 -10.92 11.36
C ASP A 58 2.02 -9.98 10.74
N ASP A 59 1.94 -9.91 9.41
CA ASP A 59 0.89 -9.21 8.68
C ASP A 59 -0.21 -10.20 8.23
N PRO A 60 -1.37 -10.24 8.92
CA PRO A 60 -2.43 -11.22 8.63
C PRO A 60 -3.01 -11.07 7.21
N GLU A 61 -2.95 -9.85 6.65
CA GLU A 61 -3.47 -9.53 5.32
C GLU A 61 -2.45 -9.78 4.21
N CYS A 62 -1.22 -10.23 4.52
CA CYS A 62 -0.17 -10.45 3.52
C CYS A 62 -0.63 -11.38 2.39
N CYS A 63 -0.95 -12.63 2.70
CA CYS A 63 -1.46 -13.57 1.70
C CYS A 63 -2.80 -13.13 1.08
N GLY A 64 -3.66 -12.43 1.86
CA GLY A 64 -4.90 -11.82 1.38
C GLY A 64 -4.66 -10.85 0.22
N ARG A 65 -3.69 -9.95 0.35
CA ARG A 65 -3.28 -9.01 -0.72
C ARG A 65 -2.84 -9.74 -1.98
N TYR A 66 -2.01 -10.78 -1.84
CA TYR A 66 -1.53 -11.54 -2.99
C TYR A 66 -2.66 -12.31 -3.69
N MET A 67 -3.62 -12.87 -2.95
CA MET A 67 -4.79 -13.53 -3.55
C MET A 67 -5.69 -12.55 -4.30
N ARG A 68 -5.93 -11.35 -3.76
CA ARG A 68 -6.70 -10.30 -4.46
C ARG A 68 -5.99 -9.84 -5.73
N ALA A 69 -4.68 -9.59 -5.66
CA ALA A 69 -3.87 -9.23 -6.83
C ALA A 69 -3.84 -10.33 -7.90
N ALA A 70 -3.93 -11.59 -7.47
CA ALA A 70 -4.04 -12.76 -8.34
C ALA A 70 -5.48 -13.02 -8.83
N LYS A 71 -6.45 -12.16 -8.50
CA LYS A 71 -7.87 -12.34 -8.84
C LYS A 71 -8.38 -13.72 -8.42
N TRP A 72 -7.97 -14.16 -7.23
CA TRP A 72 -8.35 -15.46 -6.64
C TRP A 72 -7.90 -16.68 -7.44
N LYS A 73 -6.83 -16.54 -8.23
CA LYS A 73 -6.15 -17.66 -8.91
C LYS A 73 -4.93 -18.07 -8.10
N LEU A 74 -5.03 -19.20 -7.40
CA LEU A 74 -4.00 -19.63 -6.46
C LEU A 74 -2.59 -19.72 -7.08
N GLU A 75 -2.46 -20.33 -8.26
CA GLU A 75 -1.14 -20.48 -8.92
C GLU A 75 -0.51 -19.14 -9.30
N ASP A 76 -1.31 -18.13 -9.65
CA ASP A 76 -0.82 -16.77 -9.88
C ASP A 76 -0.43 -16.12 -8.55
N GLY A 77 -1.16 -16.38 -7.47
CA GLY A 77 -0.83 -15.97 -6.10
C GLY A 77 0.53 -16.53 -5.65
N LYS A 78 0.75 -17.83 -5.84
CA LYS A 78 2.02 -18.52 -5.54
C LYS A 78 3.19 -17.89 -6.27
N LYS A 79 3.07 -17.68 -7.59
CA LYS A 79 4.12 -17.01 -8.40
C LYS A 79 4.43 -15.61 -7.91
N ARG A 80 3.41 -14.80 -7.58
CA ARG A 80 3.59 -13.42 -7.12
C ARG A 80 4.26 -13.34 -5.75
N ILE A 81 3.82 -14.15 -4.79
CA ILE A 81 4.39 -14.13 -3.44
C ILE A 81 5.82 -14.67 -3.45
N GLN A 82 6.08 -15.75 -4.21
CA GLN A 82 7.43 -16.28 -4.42
C GLN A 82 8.34 -15.22 -5.05
N GLY A 83 7.90 -14.56 -6.11
CA GLY A 83 8.67 -13.49 -6.76
C GLY A 83 8.97 -12.32 -5.81
N THR A 84 8.05 -11.99 -4.89
CA THR A 84 8.32 -10.95 -3.89
C THR A 84 9.26 -11.43 -2.80
N LEU A 85 9.15 -12.66 -2.31
CA LEU A 85 10.10 -13.22 -1.34
C LEU A 85 11.53 -13.19 -1.93
N THR A 86 11.71 -13.67 -3.15
CA THR A 86 13.01 -13.59 -3.85
C THR A 86 13.52 -12.16 -3.93
N TRP A 87 12.68 -11.21 -4.36
CA TRP A 87 13.07 -9.81 -4.45
C TRP A 87 13.41 -9.20 -3.08
N ARG A 88 12.67 -9.52 -2.01
CA ARG A 88 12.95 -9.00 -0.67
C ARG A 88 14.28 -9.53 -0.13
N ARG A 89 14.62 -10.81 -0.38
CA ARG A 89 15.92 -11.40 -0.01
C ARG A 89 17.10 -10.66 -0.67
N GLU A 90 16.94 -10.30 -1.94
CA GLU A 90 17.96 -9.62 -2.74
C GLU A 90 18.05 -8.12 -2.39
N TYR A 91 16.91 -7.43 -2.43
CA TYR A 91 16.82 -5.97 -2.33
C TYR A 91 16.82 -5.44 -0.89
N LYS A 92 16.28 -6.24 0.04
CA LYS A 92 16.13 -5.95 1.47
C LYS A 92 15.47 -4.59 1.75
N PRO A 93 14.23 -4.36 1.29
CA PRO A 93 13.56 -3.06 1.40
C PRO A 93 13.31 -2.59 2.84
N ASP A 94 13.14 -3.53 3.77
CA ASP A 94 12.97 -3.30 5.21
C ASP A 94 14.29 -3.03 5.95
N LEU A 95 15.44 -3.26 5.31
CA LEU A 95 16.77 -3.01 5.86
C LEU A 95 17.49 -1.86 5.13
N ILE A 96 16.74 -0.92 4.56
CA ILE A 96 17.34 0.29 3.99
C ILE A 96 17.79 1.20 5.16
N PRO A 97 19.09 1.45 5.35
CA PRO A 97 19.59 2.31 6.40
C PRO A 97 19.06 3.75 6.23
N PRO A 98 18.55 4.40 7.30
CA PRO A 98 18.02 5.77 7.17
C PRO A 98 19.04 6.76 6.61
N GLU A 99 20.27 6.77 7.14
CA GLU A 99 21.29 7.72 6.68
C GLU A 99 21.72 7.50 5.21
N GLU A 100 21.48 6.31 4.64
CA GLU A 100 21.79 6.05 3.22
C GLU A 100 20.93 6.91 2.28
N VAL A 101 19.66 7.12 2.66
CA VAL A 101 18.65 7.78 1.81
C VAL A 101 18.26 9.17 2.30
N ARG A 102 18.75 9.60 3.47
CA ARG A 102 18.39 10.88 4.10
C ARG A 102 18.59 12.10 3.20
N ILE A 103 19.66 12.12 2.41
CA ILE A 103 19.96 13.20 1.44
C ILE A 103 18.80 13.42 0.44
N GLU A 104 18.06 12.37 0.09
CA GLU A 104 16.92 12.45 -0.82
C GLU A 104 15.69 13.10 -0.17
N SER A 105 15.66 13.20 1.16
CA SER A 105 14.55 13.77 1.92
C SER A 105 14.76 15.25 2.27
N GLU A 106 15.96 15.82 2.11
CA GLU A 106 16.32 17.17 2.56
C GLU A 106 15.42 18.29 2.03
N THR A 107 14.78 18.09 0.89
CA THR A 107 13.87 19.07 0.32
C THR A 107 12.41 18.71 0.50
N GLY A 108 12.04 17.60 1.15
CA GLY A 108 10.64 17.20 1.32
C GLY A 108 9.94 16.85 0.01
N LYS A 109 10.68 16.28 -0.96
CA LYS A 109 10.14 15.83 -2.25
C LYS A 109 9.22 14.62 -2.14
N ILE A 110 9.42 13.80 -1.11
CA ILE A 110 8.49 12.76 -0.69
C ILE A 110 8.35 12.87 0.82
N ILE A 111 7.13 13.07 1.32
CA ILE A 111 6.87 13.12 2.76
C ILE A 111 5.64 12.29 3.14
N LEU A 112 5.65 11.70 4.33
CA LEU A 112 4.49 11.11 4.98
C LEU A 112 3.90 12.10 5.97
N ASN A 113 2.64 12.46 5.79
CA ASN A 113 1.95 13.27 6.79
C ASN A 113 0.44 13.12 6.65
N GLY A 114 -0.22 12.75 7.73
CA GLY A 114 -1.68 12.69 7.81
C GLY A 114 -2.31 11.49 7.13
N PHE A 115 -3.63 11.41 7.24
CA PHE A 115 -4.44 10.25 6.87
C PHE A 115 -5.71 10.65 6.12
N ASP A 116 -6.11 9.82 5.16
CA ASP A 116 -7.38 9.98 4.43
C ASP A 116 -8.59 9.56 5.29
N ILE A 117 -9.80 9.79 4.78
CA ILE A 117 -11.06 9.45 5.50
C ILE A 117 -11.25 7.95 5.77
N ASP A 118 -10.47 7.08 5.11
CA ASP A 118 -10.50 5.63 5.31
C ASP A 118 -9.36 5.16 6.24
N GLY A 119 -8.54 6.08 6.75
CA GLY A 119 -7.40 5.80 7.64
C GLY A 119 -6.13 5.40 6.90
N ARG A 120 -6.01 5.71 5.60
CA ARG A 120 -4.78 5.46 4.82
C ARG A 120 -3.75 6.54 5.10
N PRO A 121 -2.50 6.19 5.44
CA PRO A 121 -1.44 7.19 5.51
C PRO A 121 -1.23 7.85 4.14
N ILE A 122 -0.96 9.16 4.15
CA ILE A 122 -0.79 9.96 2.95
C ILE A 122 0.69 10.15 2.65
N LEU A 123 1.09 9.70 1.48
CA LEU A 123 2.41 9.92 0.90
C LEU A 123 2.32 11.06 -0.12
N TYR A 124 2.82 12.23 0.26
CA TYR A 124 2.94 13.37 -0.64
C TYR A 124 4.20 13.23 -1.50
N MET A 125 4.04 13.36 -2.82
CA MET A 125 5.12 13.41 -3.78
C MET A 125 5.09 14.78 -4.48
N ARG A 126 6.21 15.50 -4.42
CA ARG A 126 6.37 16.85 -4.97
C ARG A 126 7.54 16.85 -5.94
N PRO A 127 7.35 16.44 -7.21
CA PRO A 127 8.44 16.33 -8.17
C PRO A 127 9.22 17.63 -8.35
N GLY A 128 8.56 18.79 -8.24
CA GLY A 128 9.20 20.10 -8.27
C GLY A 128 10.17 20.40 -7.13
N ARG A 129 10.34 19.51 -6.16
CA ARG A 129 11.32 19.61 -5.05
C ARG A 129 12.49 18.64 -5.24
N GLU A 130 12.68 18.07 -6.43
CA GLU A 130 13.85 17.22 -6.74
C GLU A 130 15.17 17.94 -6.42
N ASN A 131 16.05 17.26 -5.70
CA ASN A 131 17.24 17.86 -5.08
C ASN A 131 18.54 17.12 -5.39
N THR A 132 18.44 15.95 -6.01
CA THR A 132 19.59 15.11 -6.32
C THR A 132 19.62 14.76 -7.81
N GLU A 133 20.80 14.40 -8.30
CA GLU A 133 20.93 13.80 -9.62
C GLU A 133 20.27 12.41 -9.67
N THR A 134 19.87 12.00 -10.88
CA THR A 134 19.25 10.69 -11.08
C THR A 134 20.20 9.58 -10.68
N SER A 135 19.79 8.76 -9.72
CA SER A 135 20.61 7.65 -9.21
C SER A 135 19.73 6.51 -8.68
N PRO A 136 20.26 5.28 -8.52
CA PRO A 136 19.53 4.19 -7.88
C PRO A 136 19.02 4.52 -6.47
N ARG A 137 19.66 5.47 -5.78
CA ARG A 137 19.27 5.92 -4.44
C ARG A 137 17.89 6.58 -4.41
N GLN A 138 17.47 7.26 -5.48
CA GLN A 138 16.11 7.82 -5.57
C GLN A 138 15.04 6.72 -5.47
N ILE A 139 15.27 5.57 -6.12
CA ILE A 139 14.36 4.42 -6.04
C ILE A 139 14.42 3.80 -4.64
N ARG A 140 15.61 3.68 -4.03
CA ARG A 140 15.76 3.23 -2.63
C ARG A 140 15.02 4.15 -1.66
N HIS A 141 15.09 5.47 -1.82
CA HIS A 141 14.36 6.43 -1.00
C HIS A 141 12.85 6.32 -1.17
N LEU A 142 12.35 6.14 -2.41
CA LEU A 142 10.93 5.88 -2.62
C LEU A 142 10.49 4.61 -1.90
N ILE A 143 11.23 3.51 -2.05
CA ILE A 143 10.93 2.25 -1.37
C ILE A 143 11.01 2.38 0.14
N PHE A 144 12.01 3.09 0.66
CA PHE A 144 12.07 3.45 2.07
C PHE A 144 10.78 4.14 2.51
N CYS A 145 10.33 5.18 1.80
CA CYS A 145 9.09 5.88 2.12
C CYS A 145 7.84 4.98 2.04
N LEU A 146 7.79 4.01 1.11
CA LEU A 146 6.70 3.04 1.02
C LEU A 146 6.68 2.09 2.22
N GLU A 147 7.84 1.59 2.66
CA GLU A 147 7.93 0.75 3.86
C GLU A 147 7.60 1.57 5.12
N ARG A 148 8.01 2.85 5.20
CA ARG A 148 7.56 3.76 6.28
C ARG A 148 6.06 4.01 6.24
N ALA A 149 5.47 4.12 5.05
CA ALA A 149 4.02 4.27 4.92
C ALA A 149 3.29 3.03 5.44
N ILE A 150 3.88 1.84 5.30
CA ILE A 150 3.36 0.60 5.88
C ILE A 150 3.47 0.63 7.42
N ASP A 151 4.59 1.12 7.96
CA ASP A 151 4.76 1.31 9.41
C ASP A 151 3.72 2.29 10.00
N PHE A 152 3.23 3.25 9.21
CA PHE A 152 2.20 4.21 9.60
C PHE A 152 0.77 3.66 9.53
N MET A 153 0.55 2.47 8.97
CA MET A 153 -0.80 1.96 8.80
C MET A 153 -1.43 1.62 10.15
N PRO A 154 -2.60 2.21 10.48
CA PRO A 154 -3.35 1.79 11.65
C PRO A 154 -3.86 0.35 11.49
N PRO A 155 -4.28 -0.31 12.60
CA PRO A 155 -4.87 -1.64 12.54
C PRO A 155 -5.97 -1.75 11.48
N HIS A 156 -5.98 -2.87 10.76
CA HIS A 156 -6.90 -3.18 9.66
C HIS A 156 -6.76 -2.32 8.40
N GLN A 157 -5.82 -1.38 8.34
CA GLN A 157 -5.46 -0.73 7.09
C GLN A 157 -4.24 -1.41 6.45
N ASP A 158 -4.37 -1.79 5.18
CA ASP A 158 -3.27 -2.37 4.38
C ASP A 158 -2.86 -1.53 3.16
N SER A 159 -3.39 -0.31 3.01
CA SER A 159 -3.19 0.55 1.83
C SER A 159 -2.90 2.01 2.20
N MET A 160 -2.27 2.74 1.27
CA MET A 160 -1.89 4.14 1.42
C MET A 160 -2.55 5.02 0.35
N MET A 161 -2.62 6.33 0.62
CA MET A 161 -2.99 7.34 -0.35
C MET A 161 -1.72 8.01 -0.87
N ILE A 162 -1.60 8.18 -2.19
CA ILE A 162 -0.51 8.96 -2.79
C ILE A 162 -1.09 10.25 -3.34
N ILE A 163 -0.52 11.38 -2.95
CA ILE A 163 -0.86 12.70 -3.51
C ILE A 163 0.36 13.23 -4.26
N VAL A 164 0.26 13.37 -5.58
CA VAL A 164 1.30 13.97 -6.41
C VAL A 164 0.94 15.42 -6.68
N ASP A 165 1.73 16.34 -6.13
CA ASP A 165 1.56 17.78 -6.29
C ASP A 165 2.53 18.34 -7.33
N TYR A 166 1.98 18.82 -8.44
CA TYR A 166 2.74 19.35 -9.57
C TYR A 166 2.99 20.87 -9.53
N LYS A 167 2.59 21.57 -8.46
CA LYS A 167 2.61 23.05 -8.39
C LYS A 167 3.95 23.69 -8.75
N SER A 168 5.07 23.10 -8.33
CA SER A 168 6.43 23.62 -8.58
C SER A 168 7.21 22.81 -9.62
N THR A 169 6.56 21.90 -10.35
CA THR A 169 7.25 21.00 -11.28
C THR A 169 7.70 21.72 -12.55
N THR A 170 8.95 21.49 -12.94
CA THR A 170 9.52 21.94 -14.22
C THR A 170 9.88 20.72 -15.09
N LEU A 171 10.19 20.94 -16.37
CA LEU A 171 10.69 19.86 -17.25
C LEU A 171 11.97 19.19 -16.71
N LYS A 172 12.81 19.92 -15.98
CA LYS A 172 14.06 19.40 -15.41
C LYS A 172 13.84 18.50 -14.19
N THR A 173 12.80 18.79 -13.41
CA THR A 173 12.49 18.09 -12.16
C THR A 173 11.46 16.97 -12.36
N ASN A 174 10.91 16.83 -13.58
CA ASN A 174 9.99 15.76 -13.89
C ASN A 174 10.76 14.44 -14.05
N PRO A 175 10.35 13.34 -13.41
CA PRO A 175 11.02 12.05 -13.56
C PRO A 175 11.08 11.60 -15.02
N SER A 176 12.20 11.02 -15.42
CA SER A 176 12.28 10.40 -16.74
C SER A 176 11.30 9.21 -16.85
N ILE A 177 10.83 8.93 -18.06
CA ILE A 177 9.94 7.80 -18.33
C ILE A 177 10.59 6.47 -17.88
N GLY A 178 11.92 6.36 -18.01
CA GLY A 178 12.68 5.20 -17.55
C GLY A 178 12.59 4.98 -16.04
N VAL A 179 12.71 6.05 -15.24
CA VAL A 179 12.53 5.99 -13.78
C VAL A 179 11.09 5.65 -13.43
N ALA A 180 10.12 6.30 -14.07
CA ALA A 180 8.69 6.03 -13.85
C ALA A 180 8.33 4.56 -14.12
N ARG A 181 8.86 3.95 -15.19
CA ARG A 181 8.66 2.53 -15.49
C ARG A 181 9.27 1.61 -14.44
N LYS A 182 10.47 1.90 -13.94
CA LYS A 182 11.12 1.11 -12.89
C LYS A 182 10.30 1.14 -11.60
N VAL A 183 9.88 2.34 -11.19
CA VAL A 183 9.02 2.54 -10.01
C VAL A 183 7.72 1.76 -10.15
N LEU A 184 7.04 1.91 -11.29
CA LEU A 184 5.78 1.24 -11.53
C LEU A 184 5.92 -0.30 -11.55
N GLY A 185 7.02 -0.81 -12.13
CA GLY A 185 7.35 -2.23 -12.10
C GLY A 185 7.47 -2.77 -10.67
N VAL A 186 8.20 -2.07 -9.80
CA VAL A 186 8.32 -2.44 -8.37
C VAL A 186 6.96 -2.41 -7.68
N LEU A 187 6.17 -1.36 -7.91
CA LEU A 187 4.85 -1.22 -7.29
C LEU A 187 3.89 -2.34 -7.71
N GLN A 188 3.82 -2.65 -9.01
CA GLN A 188 2.92 -3.66 -9.57
C GLN A 188 3.31 -5.10 -9.22
N GLN A 189 4.60 -5.36 -8.99
CA GLN A 189 5.11 -6.70 -8.71
C GLN A 189 5.19 -7.00 -7.21
N HIS A 190 5.63 -6.03 -6.40
CA HIS A 190 6.03 -6.27 -5.01
C HIS A 190 5.19 -5.51 -3.97
N TYR A 191 4.55 -4.40 -4.34
CA TYR A 191 3.65 -3.64 -3.46
C TYR A 191 2.19 -3.79 -3.90
N VAL A 192 1.79 -5.03 -4.20
CA VAL A 192 0.44 -5.34 -4.67
C VAL A 192 -0.60 -4.94 -3.62
N GLU A 193 -1.72 -4.40 -4.08
CA GLU A 193 -2.84 -3.97 -3.23
C GLU A 193 -2.49 -2.90 -2.18
N ARG A 194 -1.29 -2.29 -2.21
CA ARG A 194 -0.89 -1.21 -1.29
C ARG A 194 -1.41 0.17 -1.69
N LEU A 195 -1.70 0.42 -2.97
CA LEU A 195 -2.29 1.69 -3.40
C LEU A 195 -3.80 1.69 -3.15
N GLY A 196 -4.29 2.59 -2.30
CA GLY A 196 -5.71 2.81 -2.07
C GLY A 196 -6.29 3.89 -2.98
N ARG A 197 -5.66 5.08 -2.99
CA ARG A 197 -6.04 6.24 -3.83
C ARG A 197 -4.77 6.89 -4.40
N ALA A 198 -4.83 7.31 -5.67
CA ALA A 198 -3.78 8.10 -6.31
C ALA A 198 -4.36 9.44 -6.76
N ILE A 199 -3.96 10.53 -6.13
CA ILE A 199 -4.45 11.87 -6.45
C ILE A 199 -3.34 12.67 -7.11
N VAL A 200 -3.68 13.38 -8.17
CA VAL A 200 -2.77 14.33 -8.82
C VAL A 200 -3.39 15.72 -8.71
N VAL A 201 -2.66 16.67 -8.14
CA VAL A 201 -3.10 18.06 -7.95
C VAL A 201 -2.15 19.06 -8.61
N ASN A 202 -2.64 20.28 -8.82
CA ASN A 202 -1.88 21.40 -9.38
C ASN A 202 -1.21 21.05 -10.71
N LEU A 203 -1.94 20.36 -11.59
CA LEU A 203 -1.43 19.90 -12.89
C LEU A 203 -1.72 20.97 -13.97
N PRO A 204 -0.76 21.85 -14.34
CA PRO A 204 -1.05 23.02 -15.16
C PRO A 204 -1.23 22.63 -16.63
N GLY A 205 -2.47 22.49 -17.12
CA GLY A 205 -2.81 22.36 -18.56
C GLY A 205 -2.23 21.14 -19.33
N ILE A 206 -1.33 20.38 -18.72
CA ILE A 206 -0.54 19.28 -19.31
C ILE A 206 -1.16 17.92 -18.93
N LEU A 207 -2.34 17.90 -18.31
CA LEU A 207 -3.04 16.68 -17.86
C LEU A 207 -3.12 15.60 -18.94
N ASN A 208 -3.55 15.99 -20.15
CA ASN A 208 -3.68 15.05 -21.25
C ASN A 208 -2.34 14.46 -21.69
N PHE A 209 -1.26 15.23 -21.63
CA PHE A 209 0.08 14.76 -21.98
C PHE A 209 0.64 13.83 -20.90
N PHE A 210 0.49 14.21 -19.63
CA PHE A 210 0.90 13.38 -18.49
C PHE A 210 0.16 12.03 -18.49
N TYR A 211 -1.17 12.06 -18.58
CA TYR A 211 -1.99 10.85 -18.58
C TYR A 211 -1.68 9.95 -19.77
N LYS A 212 -1.58 10.50 -21.00
CA LYS A 212 -1.17 9.72 -22.19
C LYS A 212 0.22 9.07 -22.02
N GLY A 213 1.13 9.72 -21.30
CA GLY A 213 2.48 9.19 -21.04
C GLY A 213 2.49 7.98 -20.10
N ILE A 214 1.66 8.00 -19.05
CA ILE A 214 1.66 6.93 -18.03
C ILE A 214 0.59 5.86 -18.26
N SER A 215 -0.53 6.19 -18.92
CA SER A 215 -1.69 5.31 -19.07
C SER A 215 -1.39 3.95 -19.72
N PRO A 216 -0.45 3.81 -20.69
CA PRO A 216 -0.13 2.51 -21.26
C PRO A 216 0.48 1.53 -20.25
N PHE A 217 1.01 2.03 -19.14
CA PHE A 217 1.68 1.22 -18.12
C PHE A 217 0.77 0.94 -16.91
N LEU A 218 -0.35 1.65 -16.77
CA LEU A 218 -1.29 1.48 -15.66
C LEU A 218 -2.28 0.36 -15.97
N ASP A 219 -2.30 -0.66 -15.12
CA ASP A 219 -3.35 -1.68 -15.12
C ASP A 219 -4.73 -1.05 -14.78
N PRO A 220 -5.84 -1.71 -15.13
CA PRO A 220 -7.19 -1.16 -14.91
C PRO A 220 -7.47 -0.78 -13.45
N VAL A 221 -7.04 -1.59 -12.48
CA VAL A 221 -7.30 -1.34 -11.05
C VAL A 221 -6.57 -0.08 -10.59
N THR A 222 -5.32 0.10 -11.01
CA THR A 222 -4.56 1.32 -10.70
C THR A 222 -5.17 2.56 -11.35
N ARG A 223 -5.69 2.44 -12.57
CA ARG A 223 -6.37 3.52 -13.29
C ARG A 223 -7.64 3.97 -12.56
N ASP A 224 -8.43 3.02 -12.07
CA ASP A 224 -9.67 3.29 -11.35
C ASP A 224 -9.45 3.96 -9.99
N LYS A 225 -8.24 3.86 -9.43
CA LYS A 225 -7.83 4.53 -8.18
C LYS A 225 -7.31 5.96 -8.41
N MET A 226 -7.07 6.36 -9.66
CA MET A 226 -6.48 7.65 -9.98
C MET A 226 -7.55 8.75 -10.13
N ARG A 227 -7.33 9.91 -9.51
CA ARG A 227 -8.18 11.10 -9.64
C ARG A 227 -7.32 12.34 -9.89
N PHE A 228 -7.79 13.22 -10.76
CA PHE A 228 -7.08 14.43 -11.16
C PHE A 228 -7.83 15.66 -10.66
N ASN A 229 -7.15 16.52 -9.91
CA ASN A 229 -7.70 17.72 -9.27
C ASN A 229 -9.09 17.52 -8.63
N PRO A 230 -9.33 16.44 -7.83
CA PRO A 230 -10.60 16.29 -7.13
C PRO A 230 -10.72 17.33 -6.01
N ASN A 231 -11.92 17.46 -5.46
CA ASN A 231 -12.09 18.12 -4.17
C ASN A 231 -11.44 17.27 -3.07
N LEU A 232 -10.26 17.67 -2.58
CA LEU A 232 -9.50 16.89 -1.60
C LEU A 232 -10.22 16.75 -0.26
N LEU A 233 -11.08 17.71 0.11
CA LEU A 233 -11.82 17.68 1.37
C LEU A 233 -12.92 16.61 1.42
N GLU A 234 -13.29 16.03 0.27
CA GLU A 234 -14.15 14.84 0.21
C GLU A 234 -13.39 13.54 0.51
N LEU A 235 -12.05 13.60 0.51
CA LEU A 235 -11.18 12.43 0.61
C LEU A 235 -10.28 12.47 1.84
N VAL A 236 -9.98 13.65 2.37
CA VAL A 236 -9.06 13.86 3.50
C VAL A 236 -9.71 14.84 4.47
N PRO A 237 -9.76 14.53 5.78
CA PRO A 237 -10.18 15.50 6.79
C PRO A 237 -9.33 16.78 6.69
N ALA A 238 -9.96 17.96 6.77
CA ALA A 238 -9.27 19.23 6.59
C ALA A 238 -8.06 19.39 7.55
N SER A 239 -8.21 18.96 8.80
CA SER A 239 -7.17 19.00 9.83
C SER A 239 -5.96 18.08 9.56
N GLN A 240 -6.11 17.11 8.64
CA GLN A 240 -5.09 16.14 8.23
C GLN A 240 -4.48 16.48 6.86
N LEU A 241 -4.98 17.54 6.21
CA LEU A 241 -4.57 17.95 4.87
C LEU A 241 -3.72 19.22 4.90
N ASP A 242 -2.62 19.23 4.15
CA ASP A 242 -1.74 20.39 4.01
C ASP A 242 -2.51 21.62 3.46
N ALA A 243 -2.38 22.75 4.16
CA ALA A 243 -3.02 24.02 3.82
C ALA A 243 -2.62 24.55 2.43
N GLY A 244 -1.41 24.22 1.96
CA GLY A 244 -0.90 24.59 0.64
C GLY A 244 -1.66 23.96 -0.53
N ILE A 245 -2.47 22.93 -0.27
CA ILE A 245 -3.32 22.22 -1.24
C ILE A 245 -4.80 22.17 -0.82
N GLY A 246 -5.22 23.04 0.11
CA GLY A 246 -6.63 23.25 0.45
C GLY A 246 -7.10 22.69 1.79
N GLY A 247 -6.21 22.16 2.62
CA GLY A 247 -6.53 21.75 3.98
C GLY A 247 -6.38 22.86 5.04
N GLU A 248 -6.37 22.46 6.30
CA GLU A 248 -6.20 23.34 7.46
C GLU A 248 -4.80 23.23 8.08
N PHE A 249 -4.08 22.14 7.81
CA PHE A 249 -2.81 21.87 8.44
C PHE A 249 -1.69 22.70 7.82
N ASN A 250 -1.28 23.77 8.51
CA ASN A 250 -0.17 24.63 8.09
C ASN A 250 1.18 23.96 8.38
N TYR A 251 1.52 22.96 7.57
CA TYR A 251 2.75 22.20 7.72
C TYR A 251 3.96 22.97 7.22
N GLU A 252 4.94 23.16 8.09
CA GLU A 252 6.24 23.72 7.74
C GLU A 252 7.28 22.59 7.75
N PHE A 253 7.71 22.19 6.55
CA PHE A 253 8.71 21.15 6.40
C PHE A 253 10.08 21.64 6.91
N GLU A 254 10.54 21.07 8.02
CA GLU A 254 11.92 21.21 8.50
C GLU A 254 12.62 19.86 8.35
N PRO A 255 13.69 19.76 7.53
CA PRO A 255 14.27 18.48 7.13
C PRO A 255 14.70 17.59 8.30
N LYS A 256 15.35 18.16 9.31
CA LYS A 256 15.87 17.37 10.43
C LYS A 256 14.73 16.86 11.31
N SER A 257 13.82 17.74 11.69
CA SER A 257 12.65 17.44 12.51
C SER A 257 11.75 16.39 11.86
N TYR A 258 11.46 16.52 10.57
CA TYR A 258 10.69 15.54 9.83
C TYR A 258 11.37 14.17 9.86
N TRP A 259 12.66 14.12 9.52
CA TRP A 259 13.42 12.88 9.45
C TRP A 259 13.48 12.17 10.80
N ASP A 260 13.79 12.91 11.86
CA ASP A 260 13.89 12.39 13.22
C ASP A 260 12.54 11.84 13.72
N GLN A 261 11.43 12.54 13.43
CA GLN A 261 10.08 12.09 13.78
C GLN A 261 9.71 10.77 13.08
N VAL A 262 9.95 10.67 11.76
CA VAL A 262 9.65 9.45 10.99
C VAL A 262 10.50 8.27 11.45
N VAL A 263 11.83 8.47 11.58
CA VAL A 263 12.75 7.41 12.03
C VAL A 263 12.41 6.95 13.45
N SER A 264 12.05 7.88 14.35
CA SER A 264 11.65 7.56 15.71
C SER A 264 10.32 6.82 15.77
N TYR A 265 9.30 7.29 15.04
CA TYR A 265 7.98 6.64 15.02
C TYR A 265 8.05 5.21 14.46
N CYS A 266 8.77 5.03 13.35
CA CYS A 266 9.02 3.71 12.75
C CYS A 266 10.02 2.85 13.55
N LYS A 267 10.57 3.36 14.65
CA LYS A 267 11.51 2.66 15.53
C LYS A 267 12.74 2.11 14.81
N LEU A 268 13.31 2.84 13.85
CA LEU A 268 14.42 2.30 13.05
C LEU A 268 15.78 2.40 13.77
N ASN A 269 16.63 1.40 13.53
CA ASN A 269 18.05 1.38 13.85
C ASN A 269 18.87 1.99 12.71
N ALA A 270 20.16 2.22 12.99
CA ALA A 270 21.08 2.79 12.01
C ALA A 270 21.28 1.89 10.78
N ASP A 271 21.13 0.57 10.92
CA ASP A 271 21.23 -0.42 9.84
C ASP A 271 19.90 -0.62 9.07
N GLY A 272 18.85 0.11 9.43
CA GLY A 272 17.52 0.00 8.83
C GLY A 272 16.59 -0.99 9.53
N SER A 273 17.09 -1.87 10.39
CA SER A 273 16.22 -2.81 11.13
C SER A 273 15.30 -2.09 12.12
N HIS A 274 14.14 -2.65 12.41
CA HIS A 274 13.25 -2.13 13.46
C HIS A 274 13.74 -2.52 14.85
N ARG A 275 13.68 -1.58 15.81
CA ARG A 275 13.82 -1.86 17.24
C ARG A 275 12.63 -2.69 17.66
N ARG A 276 12.88 -3.95 18.00
CA ARG A 276 11.87 -4.83 18.56
C ARG A 276 11.71 -4.45 20.03
N ASP A 277 10.51 -4.02 20.41
CA ASP A 277 10.16 -4.01 21.82
C ASP A 277 10.19 -5.47 22.28
N ILE A 278 11.13 -5.82 23.15
CA ILE A 278 11.13 -7.13 23.80
C ILE A 278 9.91 -7.13 24.74
N VAL A 279 8.75 -7.52 24.22
CA VAL A 279 7.67 -7.98 25.06
C VAL A 279 8.10 -9.37 25.52
N PRO A 280 8.34 -9.60 26.82
CA PRO A 280 8.64 -10.95 27.29
C PRO A 280 7.48 -11.84 26.88
N GLN A 281 7.73 -12.83 26.03
CA GLN A 281 6.76 -13.89 25.84
C GLN A 281 6.53 -14.50 27.22
N ALA A 282 5.30 -14.39 27.72
CA ALA A 282 4.88 -15.15 28.88
C ALA A 282 5.10 -16.62 28.51
N LYS A 283 6.09 -17.25 29.13
CA LYS A 283 6.29 -18.69 29.03
C LYS A 283 4.98 -19.33 29.46
N ALA A 284 4.33 -20.05 28.56
CA ALA A 284 3.21 -20.91 28.92
C ALA A 284 3.74 -21.93 29.93
N ASP A 285 3.34 -21.79 31.20
CA ASP A 285 3.65 -22.75 32.26
C ASP A 285 2.88 -24.05 31.97
N PRO A 286 3.54 -25.20 31.73
CA PRO A 286 2.88 -26.43 31.32
C PRO A 286 2.34 -27.23 32.52
N LYS A 287 1.82 -26.56 33.55
CA LYS A 287 1.25 -27.22 34.74
C LYS A 287 -0.03 -26.54 35.20
N ARG A 288 -1.12 -26.82 34.49
CA ARG A 288 -2.44 -26.91 35.14
C ARG A 288 -3.42 -27.72 34.28
N SER A 289 -3.23 -29.03 34.30
CA SER A 289 -4.33 -29.98 34.10
C SER A 289 -4.44 -30.81 35.38
N GLU A 290 -5.68 -31.01 35.81
CA GLU A 290 -6.18 -31.89 36.87
C GLU A 290 -6.52 -31.24 38.23
N GLU A 291 -7.67 -31.71 38.74
CA GLU A 291 -8.46 -31.29 39.90
C GLU A 291 -9.37 -30.06 39.62
N THR A 292 -10.71 -30.16 39.59
CA THR A 292 -11.60 -31.02 40.40
C THR A 292 -12.97 -31.17 39.70
N GLU A 293 -13.42 -32.41 39.50
CA GLU A 293 -14.84 -32.75 39.34
C GLU A 293 -15.57 -32.62 40.68
N GLY A 294 -16.79 -32.10 40.65
CA GLY A 294 -17.78 -32.28 41.71
C GLY A 294 -18.25 -30.98 42.37
N ASN A 295 -19.41 -30.47 41.95
CA ASN A 295 -20.65 -30.70 42.71
C ASN A 295 -21.80 -29.88 42.08
N THR A 296 -22.88 -30.57 41.77
CA THR A 296 -24.16 -30.04 41.32
C THR A 296 -24.88 -29.36 42.50
N GLN A 297 -25.40 -28.14 42.30
CA GLN A 297 -26.64 -27.75 42.99
C GLN A 297 -27.40 -26.68 42.19
N SER A 298 -28.62 -27.06 41.85
CA SER A 298 -29.69 -26.29 41.24
C SER A 298 -30.23 -25.21 42.16
N VAL A 299 -30.43 -23.99 41.65
CA VAL A 299 -31.48 -23.08 42.13
C VAL A 299 -32.14 -22.43 40.92
N THR A 300 -33.42 -22.73 40.78
CA THR A 300 -34.41 -22.08 39.93
C THR A 300 -34.67 -20.66 40.42
N ASP A 301 -34.97 -19.71 39.52
CA ASP A 301 -36.19 -18.89 39.67
C ASP A 301 -36.48 -18.04 38.42
N ASP A 302 -37.79 -17.98 38.16
CA ASP A 302 -38.56 -17.31 37.12
C ASP A 302 -38.43 -15.77 37.13
N ALA A 303 -38.47 -15.14 35.94
CA ALA A 303 -39.14 -13.85 35.72
C ALA A 303 -39.27 -13.51 34.22
N THR A 304 -40.39 -13.99 33.69
CA THR A 304 -41.27 -13.49 32.63
C THR A 304 -41.27 -11.99 32.22
N TYR A 305 -41.47 -11.80 30.90
CA TYR A 305 -42.15 -10.73 30.13
C TYR A 305 -41.65 -9.27 30.12
N ASN A 306 -41.21 -8.78 28.95
CA ASN A 306 -42.10 -8.05 28.04
C ASN A 306 -41.43 -7.67 26.69
N THR A 307 -42.09 -8.08 25.61
CA THR A 307 -41.94 -7.55 24.24
C THR A 307 -42.96 -6.43 24.04
N PRO A 308 -42.65 -5.42 23.20
CA PRO A 308 -43.64 -4.99 22.21
C PRO A 308 -43.07 -5.01 20.79
N ALA A 309 -43.86 -5.56 19.88
CA ALA A 309 -43.62 -5.56 18.44
C ALA A 309 -44.49 -4.49 17.74
N LEU A 310 -44.16 -4.28 16.45
CA LEU A 310 -44.90 -3.62 15.36
C LEU A 310 -44.57 -2.11 15.18
N SER A 311 -44.20 -1.59 14.01
CA SER A 311 -44.46 -2.04 12.63
C SER A 311 -43.52 -1.36 11.59
N PRO A 312 -43.52 -1.82 10.31
CA PRO A 312 -42.47 -1.58 9.31
C PRO A 312 -42.81 -0.46 8.31
N SER A 313 -41.79 0.13 7.66
CA SER A 313 -41.96 0.83 6.39
C SER A 313 -40.85 0.51 5.40
N ALA A 314 -41.28 0.12 4.21
CA ALA A 314 -40.53 -0.31 3.04
C ALA A 314 -39.55 0.73 2.47
N SER A 315 -38.50 0.27 1.79
CA SER A 315 -38.43 0.38 0.32
C SER A 315 -37.19 -0.31 -0.22
N SER A 316 -37.45 -1.33 -1.03
CA SER A 316 -36.52 -2.06 -1.89
C SER A 316 -35.98 -1.19 -3.02
N ARG A 317 -34.71 -1.38 -3.39
CA ARG A 317 -34.30 -1.52 -4.80
C ARG A 317 -32.90 -2.11 -4.88
N ALA A 318 -32.86 -3.43 -5.09
CA ALA A 318 -31.75 -4.10 -5.72
C ALA A 318 -31.86 -3.87 -7.24
N SER A 319 -30.79 -3.39 -7.88
CA SER A 319 -30.66 -3.38 -9.33
C SER A 319 -29.55 -4.35 -9.70
N THR A 320 -29.97 -5.54 -10.12
CA THR A 320 -29.23 -6.41 -11.04
C THR A 320 -29.12 -5.71 -12.38
N MET A 321 -27.90 -5.42 -12.84
CA MET A 321 -27.63 -5.22 -14.26
C MET A 321 -26.84 -6.41 -14.78
N VAL A 322 -27.53 -7.19 -15.59
CA VAL A 322 -27.00 -8.09 -16.60
C VAL A 322 -26.45 -7.18 -17.68
N ASP A 323 -25.19 -7.36 -18.10
CA ASP A 323 -24.69 -6.74 -19.32
C ASP A 323 -24.30 -7.82 -20.32
N GLU A 324 -24.97 -7.76 -21.46
CA GLU A 324 -24.85 -8.64 -22.61
C GLU A 324 -23.62 -8.24 -23.41
N THR A 325 -22.72 -9.20 -23.64
CA THR A 325 -21.61 -9.07 -24.57
C THR A 325 -22.15 -9.00 -26.01
N PRO A 326 -21.84 -7.95 -26.82
CA PRO A 326 -22.04 -8.04 -28.25
C PRO A 326 -20.82 -8.70 -28.90
N ALA A 327 -21.11 -9.77 -29.66
CA ALA A 327 -20.17 -10.45 -30.53
C ALA A 327 -19.71 -9.52 -31.66
N ILE A 328 -18.39 -9.39 -31.86
CA ILE A 328 -17.81 -8.90 -33.10
C ILE A 328 -17.12 -10.08 -33.79
N THR A 329 -17.79 -10.57 -34.82
CA THR A 329 -17.21 -11.39 -35.89
C THR A 329 -16.24 -10.54 -36.72
N GLU A 330 -14.97 -10.91 -36.75
CA GLU A 330 -14.09 -10.57 -37.88
C GLU A 330 -13.38 -11.80 -38.44
N LYS A 331 -13.35 -11.80 -39.77
CA LYS A 331 -13.06 -12.91 -40.66
C LYS A 331 -11.58 -13.21 -40.72
N SER A 332 -11.26 -14.50 -40.67
CA SER A 332 -9.98 -15.07 -41.07
C SER A 332 -9.76 -14.96 -42.59
N GLY A 333 -8.60 -14.45 -43.00
CA GLY A 333 -8.04 -14.55 -44.35
C GLY A 333 -6.53 -14.37 -44.30
N PRO A 334 -5.72 -15.16 -45.04
CA PRO A 334 -4.30 -15.34 -44.77
C PRO A 334 -3.45 -14.23 -45.39
N VAL A 335 -2.33 -13.88 -44.74
CA VAL A 335 -1.29 -13.04 -45.36
C VAL A 335 0.00 -13.85 -45.45
N ASN A 336 0.47 -13.96 -46.69
CA ASN A 336 1.66 -14.67 -47.13
C ASN A 336 2.95 -14.05 -46.58
N VAL A 337 3.91 -14.94 -46.34
CA VAL A 337 5.32 -14.68 -46.09
C VAL A 337 6.00 -14.33 -47.42
N THR A 338 6.67 -13.18 -47.48
CA THR A 338 7.76 -12.95 -48.44
C THR A 338 8.90 -12.20 -47.75
N ASN A 339 10.04 -12.89 -47.67
CA ASN A 339 11.36 -12.31 -47.40
C ASN A 339 11.71 -11.28 -48.47
N GLU A 340 12.28 -10.15 -48.08
CA GLU A 340 13.24 -9.46 -48.92
C GLU A 340 14.29 -8.74 -48.07
N SER A 341 15.53 -9.15 -48.29
CA SER A 341 16.77 -8.55 -47.88
C SER A 341 16.98 -7.21 -48.60
N THR A 342 17.46 -6.19 -47.90
CA THR A 342 18.14 -5.08 -48.58
C THR A 342 19.38 -4.65 -47.81
N GLN A 343 20.45 -4.59 -48.57
CA GLN A 343 21.83 -4.35 -48.21
C GLN A 343 22.16 -2.86 -48.46
N THR A 344 23.24 -2.39 -47.83
CA THR A 344 24.12 -1.27 -48.27
C THR A 344 23.70 0.13 -47.82
N THR A 345 24.56 0.84 -47.06
CA THR A 345 25.67 1.65 -47.62
C THR A 345 26.48 2.34 -46.51
N LEU A 346 27.79 2.10 -46.49
CA LEU A 346 28.83 2.88 -45.82
C LEU A 346 29.20 4.08 -46.70
N VAL A 347 29.27 5.28 -46.13
CA VAL A 347 30.00 6.41 -46.74
C VAL A 347 30.70 7.20 -45.62
N SER A 348 32.04 7.15 -45.70
CA SER A 348 33.11 8.03 -45.15
C SER A 348 32.95 8.77 -43.83
#